data_AF-A0A4W5KIM9-F1
#
_entry.id   AF-A0A4W5KIM9-F1
#
_cell.length_a   1.000
_cell.length_b   1.000
_cell.length_c   1.000
_cell.angle_alpha   90.00
_cell.angle_beta   90.00
_cell.angle_gamma   90.00
#
_symmetry.space_group_name_H-M   'P 1'
#
loop_
_entity.id
_entity.type
_entity.pdbx_description
1 polymer ?
#
loop_
_entity_poly.entity_id
_entity_poly.type
_entity_poly.pdbx_seq_one_letter_code
_entity_poly.pdbx_strand_id
1 'polypeptide(L)'
;MFKDQKCTYHRRGGQWITCRSHASLQGYGNVSVSVTVDKARIQKDLKFEYVEDPTIIKLEPEWSIFSGNTPVTVTGTNLDIIQSPLIRAKYNGRETVNVSRTLNPSAWHGQ
;
A
#
# COMPACT_ATOMS: atom_id res chain seq x y z
N MET A 1 -16.62 -3.24 5.60
CA MET A 1 -16.00 -3.84 6.79
C MET A 1 -15.14 -5.00 6.34
N PHE A 2 -13.99 -5.13 6.96
CA PHE A 2 -13.08 -6.26 6.82
C PHE A 2 -13.25 -7.10 8.09
N LYS A 3 -14.02 -8.18 8.00
CA LYS A 3 -14.63 -8.90 9.13
C LYS A 3 -15.41 -7.93 10.03
N ASP A 4 -14.95 -7.70 11.26
CA ASP A 4 -15.58 -6.84 12.26
C ASP A 4 -15.00 -5.42 12.27
N GLN A 5 -13.98 -5.14 11.44
CA GLN A 5 -13.32 -3.84 11.38
C GLN A 5 -13.92 -2.94 10.30
N LYS A 6 -14.25 -1.71 10.68
CA LYS A 6 -14.64 -0.66 9.72
C LYS A 6 -13.42 -0.25 8.89
N CYS A 7 -13.64 0.16 7.65
CA CYS A 7 -12.63 0.83 6.83
C CYS A 7 -12.92 2.33 6.76
N THR A 8 -11.90 3.15 6.56
CA THR A 8 -12.09 4.59 6.34
C THR A 8 -12.69 4.81 4.95
N TYR A 9 -13.95 5.20 4.88
CA TYR A 9 -14.61 5.53 3.61
C TYR A 9 -13.87 6.66 2.88
N HIS A 10 -13.71 6.51 1.57
CA HIS A 10 -13.11 7.54 0.73
C HIS A 10 -14.13 8.14 -0.24
N ARG A 11 -14.66 7.34 -1.17
CA ARG A 11 -15.64 7.79 -2.15
C ARG A 11 -16.42 6.61 -2.76
N ARG A 12 -17.55 6.89 -3.39
CA ARG A 12 -18.42 5.92 -4.07
C ARG A 12 -18.73 6.38 -5.49
N GLY A 13 -18.67 5.47 -6.45
CA GLY A 13 -19.25 5.61 -7.79
C GLY A 13 -20.47 4.71 -7.97
N GLY A 14 -21.13 4.77 -9.13
CA GLY A 14 -22.33 3.98 -9.39
C GLY A 14 -22.14 2.46 -9.26
N GLN A 15 -20.92 1.95 -9.45
CA GLN A 15 -20.60 0.52 -9.43
C GLN A 15 -19.45 0.14 -8.47
N TRP A 16 -18.89 1.10 -7.72
CA TRP A 16 -17.71 0.84 -6.91
C TRP A 16 -17.69 1.71 -5.65
N ILE A 17 -17.00 1.21 -4.61
CA ILE A 17 -16.72 1.92 -3.37
C ILE A 17 -15.22 1.84 -3.14
N THR A 18 -14.62 2.96 -2.76
CA THR A 18 -13.22 3.01 -2.31
C THR A 18 -13.20 3.31 -0.82
N CYS A 19 -12.48 2.50 -0.06
CA CYS A 19 -12.15 2.75 1.33
C CYS A 19 -10.73 2.28 1.64
N ARG A 20 -10.13 2.85 2.70
CA ARG A 20 -8.81 2.45 3.20
C ARG A 20 -8.99 1.46 4.36
N SER A 21 -8.44 0.26 4.22
CA SER A 21 -8.36 -0.73 5.31
C SER A 21 -7.44 -0.22 6.43
N HIS A 22 -7.59 -0.81 7.62
CA HIS A 22 -6.71 -0.56 8.76
C HIS A 22 -5.92 -1.84 9.07
N ALA A 23 -4.97 -1.75 10.01
CA ALA A 23 -4.29 -2.93 10.53
C ALA A 23 -5.31 -3.96 11.04
N SER A 24 -5.08 -5.23 10.73
CA SER A 24 -5.93 -6.34 11.15
C SER A 24 -5.81 -6.58 12.64
N LEU A 25 -6.93 -6.65 13.35
CA LEU A 25 -6.98 -7.10 14.75
C LEU A 25 -6.86 -8.63 14.87
N GLN A 26 -7.01 -9.35 13.75
CA GLN A 26 -6.94 -10.82 13.72
C GLN A 26 -5.55 -11.32 13.29
N GLY A 27 -4.60 -10.40 13.04
CA GLY A 27 -3.31 -10.71 12.44
C GLY A 27 -3.43 -11.04 10.95
N TYR A 28 -2.47 -11.81 10.46
CA TYR A 28 -2.35 -12.21 9.06
C TYR A 28 -3.40 -13.26 8.66
N GLY A 29 -3.74 -13.28 7.38
CA GLY A 29 -4.65 -14.23 6.76
C GLY A 29 -5.92 -13.60 6.19
N ASN A 30 -6.81 -14.48 5.74
CA ASN A 30 -8.02 -14.10 5.02
C ASN A 30 -9.14 -13.63 5.96
N VAL A 31 -9.74 -12.49 5.62
CA VAL A 31 -10.95 -11.96 6.27
C VAL A 31 -12.08 -11.79 5.26
N SER A 32 -13.33 -11.97 5.70
CA SER A 32 -14.50 -11.70 4.87
C SER A 32 -14.71 -10.20 4.68
N VAL A 33 -15.20 -9.80 3.51
CA VAL A 33 -15.56 -8.40 3.24
C VAL A 33 -17.07 -8.25 3.20
N SER A 34 -17.59 -7.31 3.98
CA SER A 34 -19.02 -6.99 4.00
C SER A 34 -19.25 -5.49 3.82
N VAL A 35 -20.34 -5.12 3.15
CA VAL A 35 -20.74 -3.73 2.96
C VAL A 35 -22.13 -3.55 3.54
N THR A 36 -22.31 -2.55 4.40
CA THR A 36 -23.63 -2.20 4.96
C THR A 36 -23.94 -0.77 4.55
N VAL A 37 -25.10 -0.55 3.94
CA VAL A 37 -25.63 0.76 3.54
C VAL A 37 -27.01 0.88 4.17
N ASP A 38 -27.17 1.84 5.08
CA ASP A 38 -28.35 1.98 5.93
C ASP A 38 -28.70 0.67 6.65
N LYS A 39 -29.82 0.04 6.28
CA LYS A 39 -30.28 -1.25 6.82
C LYS A 39 -29.97 -2.44 5.91
N ALA A 40 -29.45 -2.21 4.71
CA ALA A 40 -29.10 -3.26 3.76
C ALA A 40 -27.66 -3.73 3.99
N ARG A 41 -27.48 -5.05 4.11
CA ARG A 41 -26.17 -5.68 4.27
C ARG A 41 -25.87 -6.59 3.08
N ILE A 42 -24.80 -6.29 2.37
CA ILE A 42 -24.27 -7.08 1.26
C ILE A 42 -23.06 -7.85 1.78
N GLN A 43 -23.16 -9.17 1.75
CA GLN A 43 -22.06 -10.09 1.99
C GLN A 43 -21.92 -10.96 0.74
N LYS A 44 -20.80 -10.82 0.04
CA LYS A 44 -20.38 -11.73 -1.02
C LYS A 44 -19.27 -12.62 -0.48
N ASP A 45 -18.98 -13.73 -1.17
CA ASP A 45 -17.76 -14.53 -0.96
C ASP A 45 -16.52 -13.77 -1.48
N LEU A 46 -16.30 -12.57 -0.95
CA LEU A 46 -15.10 -11.77 -1.17
C LEU A 46 -14.22 -11.87 0.07
N LYS A 47 -12.99 -12.32 -0.14
CA LYS A 47 -11.97 -12.39 0.90
C LYS A 47 -10.90 -11.32 0.63
N PHE A 48 -10.40 -10.74 1.71
CA PHE A 48 -9.23 -9.87 1.71
C PHE A 48 -8.17 -10.52 2.58
N GLU A 49 -6.94 -10.60 2.08
CA GLU A 49 -5.84 -11.21 2.81
C GLU A 49 -4.94 -10.13 3.40
N TYR A 50 -4.77 -10.18 4.72
CA TYR A 50 -3.71 -9.43 5.39
C TYR A 50 -2.44 -10.27 5.38
N VAL A 51 -1.34 -9.66 4.93
CA VAL A 51 -0.03 -10.31 4.93
C VAL A 51 0.94 -9.52 5.77
N GLU A 52 2.16 -10.05 5.93
CA GLU A 52 3.24 -9.40 6.64
C GLU A 52 3.66 -8.08 5.99
N ASP A 53 4.05 -7.12 6.83
CA ASP A 53 4.48 -5.79 6.40
C ASP A 53 5.69 -5.87 5.44
N PRO A 54 5.82 -4.93 4.49
CA PRO A 54 6.96 -4.89 3.59
C PRO A 54 8.23 -4.45 4.33
N THR A 55 9.37 -5.02 3.98
CA THR A 55 10.68 -4.60 4.50
C THR A 55 11.57 -4.08 3.39
N ILE A 56 12.40 -3.08 3.71
CA ILE A 56 13.46 -2.57 2.82
C ILE A 56 14.79 -3.11 3.34
N ILE A 57 15.54 -3.76 2.46
CA ILE A 57 16.84 -4.37 2.78
C ILE A 57 17.99 -3.56 2.19
N LYS A 58 17.88 -3.13 0.92
CA LYS A 58 18.95 -2.41 0.23
C LYS A 58 18.41 -1.39 -0.76
N LEU A 59 19.17 -0.30 -0.95
CA LEU A 59 19.02 0.65 -2.05
C LEU A 59 20.29 0.64 -2.90
N GLU A 60 20.15 0.59 -4.22
CA GLU A 60 21.28 0.60 -5.16
C GLU A 60 20.98 1.54 -6.33
N PRO A 61 21.76 2.60 -6.55
CA PRO A 61 22.88 3.05 -5.71
C PRO A 61 22.43 3.62 -4.35
N GLU A 62 23.33 3.61 -3.36
CA GLU A 62 23.12 4.25 -2.03
C GLU A 62 23.32 5.78 -2.05
N TRP A 63 23.38 6.36 -3.24
CA TRP A 63 23.61 7.78 -3.47
C TRP A 63 22.77 8.28 -4.63
N SER A 64 22.56 9.59 -4.68
CA SER A 64 21.95 10.28 -5.80
C SER A 64 22.49 11.71 -5.85
N ILE A 65 22.24 12.40 -6.95
CA ILE A 65 22.59 13.81 -7.12
C ILE A 65 21.52 14.71 -6.50
N PHE A 66 21.88 15.95 -6.16
CA PHE A 66 20.94 16.90 -5.53
C PHE A 66 19.67 17.13 -6.36
N SER A 67 19.78 17.11 -7.69
CA SER A 67 18.63 17.22 -8.61
C SER A 67 17.75 15.96 -8.65
N GLY A 68 18.16 14.85 -8.03
CA GLY A 68 17.42 13.59 -8.05
C GLY A 68 17.47 12.90 -9.41
N ASN A 69 16.38 12.19 -9.75
CA ASN A 69 16.14 11.48 -11.02
C ASN A 69 17.17 10.38 -11.37
N THR A 70 18.06 10.04 -10.45
CA THR A 70 18.94 8.88 -10.61
C THR A 70 18.12 7.63 -10.34
N PRO A 71 18.06 6.64 -11.25
CA PRO A 71 17.31 5.42 -11.00
C PRO A 71 17.85 4.70 -9.76
N VAL A 72 16.96 4.38 -8.82
CA VAL A 72 17.31 3.63 -7.60
C VAL A 72 16.55 2.31 -7.61
N THR A 73 17.28 1.21 -7.41
CA THR A 73 16.72 -0.11 -7.20
C THR A 73 16.61 -0.36 -5.70
N VAL A 74 15.39 -0.62 -5.25
CA VAL A 74 15.11 -0.97 -3.85
C VAL A 74 14.83 -2.45 -3.79
N THR A 75 15.50 -3.18 -2.90
CA THR A 75 15.24 -4.60 -2.64
C THR A 75 14.75 -4.85 -1.22
N GLY A 76 13.96 -5.89 -1.03
CA GLY A 76 13.22 -6.11 0.21
C GLY A 76 12.31 -7.34 0.20
N THR A 77 11.30 -7.33 1.07
CA THR A 77 10.25 -8.37 1.13
C THR A 77 8.86 -7.75 1.01
N ASN A 78 7.90 -8.53 0.50
CA ASN A 78 6.48 -8.15 0.33
C ASN A 78 6.26 -6.80 -0.36
N LEU A 79 7.15 -6.46 -1.28
CA LEU A 79 7.10 -5.22 -2.03
C LEU A 79 5.94 -5.28 -3.08
N ASP A 80 5.41 -6.42 -3.48
CA ASP A 80 4.24 -6.44 -4.37
C ASP A 80 2.93 -5.93 -3.74
N ILE A 81 2.85 -5.83 -2.40
CA ILE A 81 1.59 -5.53 -1.71
C ILE A 81 1.25 -4.04 -1.62
N ILE A 82 2.21 -3.17 -1.94
CA ILE A 82 1.99 -1.71 -1.96
C ILE A 82 1.61 -1.29 -3.38
N GLN A 83 0.39 -0.76 -3.52
CA GLN A 83 -0.17 -0.36 -4.82
C GLN A 83 0.50 0.88 -5.43
N SER A 84 1.07 1.76 -4.61
CA SER A 84 1.69 3.01 -5.06
C SER A 84 2.85 3.40 -4.13
N PRO A 85 4.00 2.71 -4.24
CA PRO A 85 5.17 3.01 -3.43
C PRO A 85 5.77 4.36 -3.82
N LEU A 86 6.30 5.08 -2.83
CA LEU A 86 6.90 6.40 -2.99
C LEU A 86 8.22 6.45 -2.23
N ILE A 87 9.24 7.10 -2.80
CA ILE A 87 10.46 7.47 -2.10
C ILE A 87 10.28 8.88 -1.56
N ARG A 88 10.54 9.05 -0.26
CA ARG A 88 10.47 10.35 0.43
C ARG A 88 11.86 10.72 0.92
N ALA A 89 12.35 11.89 0.50
CA ALA A 89 13.62 12.44 0.95
C ALA A 89 13.40 13.81 1.62
N LYS A 90 14.15 14.09 2.69
CA LYS A 90 14.09 15.36 3.41
C LYS A 90 15.49 15.94 3.55
N TYR A 91 15.70 17.15 3.01
CA TYR A 91 16.97 17.86 3.05
C TYR A 91 16.74 19.36 3.27
N ASN A 92 17.49 19.96 4.21
CA ASN A 92 17.36 21.37 4.59
C ASN A 92 15.91 21.83 4.85
N GLY A 93 15.11 20.98 5.51
CA GLY A 93 13.71 21.26 5.82
C GLY A 93 12.74 21.17 4.64
N ARG A 94 13.22 20.88 3.43
CA ARG A 94 12.40 20.60 2.24
C ARG A 94 12.22 19.11 2.08
N GLU A 95 11.01 18.73 1.70
CA GLU A 95 10.64 17.33 1.46
C GLU A 95 10.31 17.14 -0.02
N THR A 96 10.82 16.07 -0.61
CA THR A 96 10.52 15.66 -1.98
C THR A 96 9.99 14.23 -1.98
N VAL A 97 9.07 13.97 -2.91
CA VAL A 97 8.42 12.68 -3.07
C VAL A 97 8.52 12.26 -4.52
N ASN A 98 9.02 11.06 -4.72
CA ASN A 98 9.34 10.49 -6.01
C ASN A 98 8.58 9.16 -6.19
N VAL A 99 8.08 8.92 -7.39
CA VAL A 99 7.19 7.79 -7.68
C VAL A 99 8.02 6.54 -7.95
N SER A 100 7.58 5.42 -7.37
CA SER A 100 8.20 4.12 -7.60
C SER A 100 7.28 3.18 -8.37
N ARG A 101 7.88 2.28 -9.13
CA ARG A 101 7.21 1.19 -9.81
C ARG A 101 7.67 -0.15 -9.24
N THR A 102 6.68 -0.97 -8.93
CA THR A 102 6.91 -2.35 -8.50
C THR A 102 7.37 -3.22 -9.66
N LEU A 103 8.45 -3.99 -9.46
CA LEU A 103 8.93 -4.95 -10.45
C LEU A 103 8.49 -6.36 -10.07
N ASN A 104 8.78 -6.76 -8.84
CA ASN A 104 8.49 -8.08 -8.29
C ASN A 104 8.29 -7.99 -6.76
N PRO A 105 7.92 -9.10 -6.09
CA PRO A 105 7.68 -9.12 -4.64
C PRO A 105 8.86 -8.68 -3.77
N SER A 106 10.08 -8.63 -4.33
CA SER A 106 11.30 -8.31 -3.60
C SER A 106 12.04 -7.10 -4.16
N ALA A 107 11.52 -6.42 -5.19
CA ALA A 107 12.22 -5.31 -5.83
C ALA A 107 11.31 -4.30 -6.52
N TRP A 108 11.63 -3.01 -6.36
CA TRP A 108 11.01 -1.87 -7.03
C TRP A 108 12.05 -0.91 -7.61
N HIS A 109 11.68 -0.16 -8.64
CA HIS A 109 12.45 0.97 -9.15
C HIS A 109 11.83 2.30 -8.73
N GLY A 110 12.61 3.17 -8.11
CA GLY A 110 12.27 4.58 -7.90
C GLY A 110 13.07 5.51 -8.80
N GLN A 111 12.55 6.71 -9.04
CA GLN A 111 13.21 7.79 -9.78
C GLN A 111 13.08 9.09 -9.02
#